data_AF-A0A8H5CX68-F1
#
_entry.id   AF-A0A8H5CX68-F1
#
_cell.length_a   1.000
_cell.length_b   1.000
_cell.length_c   1.000
_cell.angle_alpha   90.00
_cell.angle_beta   90.00
_cell.angle_gamma   90.00
#
_symmetry.space_group_name_H-M   'P 1'
#
loop_
_entity.id
_entity.type
_entity.pdbx_description
1 polymer ?
#
loop_
_entity_poly.entity_id
_entity_poly.type
_entity_poly.pdbx_seq_one_letter_code
_entity_poly.pdbx_strand_id
1 'polypeptide(L)'
;MASFTPSIALHQSVPVLFANPNGDSANQLAALINAEIGSDGFKQSTASLDALLSSITSQLLLSSLAHRETIDEYVNFVLFTALQIKNEATHLGSIRKDDEPPLYRIAPLHPASGPAILGENLAKTIYDSIWSATSRAVTPDVEHDRDQSKEYYYMTSVRATILARSFALSESFRDSLWRDIEDILVKSLFSGDEQEPGSFIALTALLLGAGKEIKDYMGEEMKGQGKAWLWYDDVRTESNAKWGWKDVVESVKHQPGPEMIDRLPEYVKDNVELAKKHVGGVVEESWDSERLAAEAFGWASIDS
;
A
#
# COMPACT_ATOMS: atom_id res chain seq x y z
N MET A 1 34.44 14.07 20.55
CA MET A 1 33.13 13.41 20.38
C MET A 1 32.14 14.49 19.98
N ALA A 2 31.78 14.56 18.70
CA ALA A 2 30.78 15.52 18.24
C ALA A 2 29.39 14.98 18.59
N SER A 3 28.61 15.77 19.32
CA SER A 3 27.23 15.47 19.67
C SER A 3 26.36 15.54 18.41
N PHE A 4 25.95 14.39 17.89
CA PHE A 4 24.87 14.32 16.90
C PHE A 4 23.57 14.75 17.60
N THR A 5 23.19 16.00 17.38
CA THR A 5 21.83 16.45 17.65
C THR A 5 21.06 16.14 16.37
N PRO A 6 20.05 15.25 16.36
CA PRO A 6 19.19 15.10 15.20
C PRO A 6 18.51 16.45 15.03
N SER A 7 18.80 17.15 13.94
CA SER A 7 18.27 18.49 13.74
C SER A 7 16.77 18.36 13.48
N ILE A 8 15.96 18.70 14.47
CA ILE A 8 14.51 18.89 14.37
C ILE A 8 14.14 19.76 13.15
N ALA A 9 15.04 20.64 12.69
CA ALA A 9 14.86 21.46 11.50
C ALA A 9 14.86 20.68 10.17
N LEU A 10 15.44 19.48 10.11
CA LEU A 10 15.42 18.63 8.89
C LEU A 10 14.00 18.13 8.57
N HIS A 11 13.23 17.75 9.59
CA HIS A 11 11.86 17.27 9.41
C HIS A 11 10.86 18.39 9.11
N GLN A 12 11.13 19.62 9.58
CA GLN A 12 10.27 20.78 9.35
C GLN A 12 10.19 21.21 7.88
N SER A 13 11.17 20.84 7.06
CA SER A 13 11.18 21.16 5.63
C SER A 13 10.26 20.25 4.81
N VAL A 14 9.92 19.05 5.30
CA VAL A 14 9.13 18.06 4.54
C VAL A 14 7.75 18.61 4.12
N PRO A 15 6.93 19.20 5.03
CA PRO A 15 5.63 19.75 4.64
C PRO A 15 5.74 20.88 3.59
N VAL A 16 6.78 21.71 3.68
CA VAL A 16 7.00 22.82 2.73
C VAL A 16 7.32 22.31 1.33
N LEU A 17 8.09 21.22 1.23
CA LEU A 17 8.44 20.59 -0.05
C LEU A 17 7.22 19.91 -0.67
N PHE A 18 6.34 19.30 0.14
CA PHE A 18 5.07 18.73 -0.34
C PHE A 18 4.04 19.79 -0.75
N ALA A 19 4.13 21.02 -0.25
CA ALA A 19 3.25 22.11 -0.69
C ALA A 19 3.49 22.54 -2.14
N ASN A 20 4.65 22.20 -2.72
CA ASN A 20 4.98 22.44 -4.11
C ASN A 20 5.68 21.19 -4.70
N PRO A 21 4.94 20.13 -5.04
CA PRO A 21 5.48 18.82 -5.43
C PRO A 21 6.07 18.84 -6.85
N ASN A 22 7.16 19.56 -7.05
CA ASN A 22 7.86 19.71 -8.33
C ASN A 22 9.28 19.12 -8.27
N GLY A 23 9.99 19.15 -9.41
CA GLY A 23 11.35 18.60 -9.53
C GLY A 23 12.37 19.25 -8.59
N ASP A 24 12.27 20.56 -8.34
CA ASP A 24 13.18 21.27 -7.43
C ASP A 24 12.96 20.83 -5.98
N SER A 25 11.69 20.70 -5.56
CA SER A 25 11.34 20.17 -4.24
C SER A 25 11.78 18.71 -4.08
N ALA A 26 11.68 17.90 -5.15
CA ALA A 26 12.08 16.50 -5.13
C ALA A 26 13.61 16.37 -4.99
N ASN A 27 14.36 17.20 -5.72
CA ASN A 27 15.82 17.29 -5.60
C ASN A 27 16.25 17.74 -4.20
N GLN A 28 15.56 18.72 -3.61
CA GLN A 28 15.82 19.16 -2.24
C GLN A 28 15.53 18.04 -1.23
N LEU A 29 14.41 17.33 -1.36
CA LEU A 29 14.07 16.21 -0.48
C LEU A 29 15.09 15.06 -0.60
N ALA A 30 15.51 14.74 -1.82
CA ALA A 30 16.56 13.75 -2.06
C ALA A 30 17.91 14.19 -1.49
N ALA A 31 18.24 15.49 -1.54
CA ALA A 31 19.45 16.01 -0.90
C ALA A 31 19.43 15.86 0.63
N LEU A 32 18.27 16.02 1.28
CA LEU A 32 18.10 15.74 2.71
C LEU A 32 18.36 14.26 3.01
N ILE A 33 17.78 13.35 2.23
CA ILE A 33 18.00 11.91 2.37
C ILE A 33 19.48 11.57 2.17
N ASN A 34 20.09 12.08 1.10
CA ASN A 34 21.50 11.85 0.77
C ASN A 34 22.46 12.40 1.85
N ALA A 35 22.10 13.50 2.52
CA ALA A 35 22.89 14.04 3.63
C ALA A 35 22.89 13.09 4.84
N GLU A 36 21.76 12.44 5.12
CA GLU A 36 21.64 11.44 6.19
C GLU A 36 22.28 10.08 5.82
N ILE A 37 22.35 9.74 4.53
CA ILE A 37 23.05 8.52 4.05
C ILE A 37 24.57 8.63 4.23
N GLY A 38 25.15 9.83 4.11
CA GLY A 38 26.60 10.04 4.21
C GLY A 38 27.41 9.51 3.01
N SER A 39 28.74 9.63 3.06
CA SER A 39 29.65 9.26 1.95
C SER A 39 30.03 7.78 1.88
N ASP A 40 29.78 7.02 2.95
CA ASP A 40 30.42 5.71 3.14
C ASP A 40 29.52 4.53 2.71
N GLY A 41 28.29 4.82 2.27
CA GLY A 41 27.28 3.80 1.96
C GLY A 41 26.84 3.03 3.21
N PHE A 42 25.57 2.64 3.29
CA PHE A 42 25.05 2.03 4.51
C PHE A 42 25.77 0.72 4.90
N LYS A 43 26.12 0.61 6.19
CA LYS A 43 26.19 -0.68 6.90
C LYS A 43 25.02 -0.91 7.86
N GLN A 44 24.22 0.11 8.25
CA GLN A 44 23.06 0.03 9.15
C GLN A 44 22.23 1.33 9.16
N SER A 45 20.89 1.27 9.03
CA SER A 45 19.99 2.45 9.10
C SER A 45 20.25 3.31 10.34
N THR A 46 20.20 4.64 10.21
CA THR A 46 20.32 5.57 11.34
C THR A 46 18.93 5.98 11.84
N ALA A 47 18.79 6.23 13.14
CA ALA A 47 17.52 6.71 13.71
C ALA A 47 17.02 8.02 13.07
N SER A 48 17.94 8.88 12.60
CA SER A 48 17.61 10.13 11.90
C SER A 48 17.03 9.87 10.51
N LEU A 49 17.60 8.95 9.74
CA LEU A 49 17.06 8.60 8.42
C LEU A 49 15.68 7.94 8.55
N ASP A 50 15.52 6.99 9.48
CA ASP A 50 14.23 6.35 9.73
C ASP A 50 13.15 7.40 10.05
N ALA A 51 13.47 8.38 10.89
CA ALA A 51 12.56 9.48 11.22
C ALA A 51 12.24 10.37 10.01
N LEU A 52 13.23 10.64 9.14
CA LEU A 52 13.03 11.42 7.91
C LEU A 52 12.12 10.68 6.93
N LEU A 53 12.39 9.40 6.66
CA LEU A 53 11.57 8.57 5.77
C LEU A 53 10.14 8.44 6.30
N SER A 54 9.96 8.20 7.60
CA SER A 54 8.64 8.19 8.22
C SER A 54 7.92 9.54 8.14
N SER A 55 8.64 10.67 8.21
CA SER A 55 8.06 12.00 8.02
C SER A 55 7.60 12.22 6.58
N ILE A 56 8.34 11.73 5.59
CA ILE A 56 7.96 11.78 4.16
C ILE A 56 6.68 10.99 3.93
N THR A 57 6.63 9.75 4.41
CA THR A 57 5.45 8.90 4.24
C THR A 57 4.24 9.43 4.99
N SER A 58 4.43 9.97 6.20
CA SER A 58 3.35 10.63 6.96
C SER A 58 2.81 11.84 6.20
N GLN A 59 3.68 12.65 5.60
CA GLN A 59 3.25 13.81 4.82
C GLN A 59 2.54 13.39 3.53
N LEU A 60 3.01 12.35 2.83
CA LEU A 60 2.29 11.77 1.68
C LEU A 60 0.86 11.39 2.06
N LEU A 61 0.68 10.68 3.19
CA LEU A 61 -0.63 10.30 3.68
C LEU A 61 -1.49 11.54 4.02
N LEU A 62 -0.96 12.50 4.78
CA LEU A 62 -1.68 13.70 5.18
C LEU A 62 -2.12 14.54 3.98
N SER A 63 -1.20 14.79 3.03
CA SER A 63 -1.51 15.55 1.81
C SER A 63 -2.55 14.84 0.94
N SER A 64 -2.47 13.52 0.83
CA SER A 64 -3.43 12.70 0.08
C SER A 64 -4.80 12.62 0.74
N LEU A 65 -4.87 12.71 2.07
CA LEU A 65 -6.11 12.78 2.83
C LEU A 65 -6.78 14.15 2.73
N ALA A 66 -6.00 15.21 2.49
CA ALA A 66 -6.55 16.54 2.26
C ALA A 66 -6.99 16.73 0.79
N HIS A 67 -6.27 16.10 -0.15
CA HIS A 67 -6.43 16.26 -1.60
C HIS A 67 -6.38 14.89 -2.29
N ARG A 68 -7.48 14.15 -2.22
CA ARG A 68 -7.58 12.78 -2.76
C ARG A 68 -7.34 12.76 -4.27
N GLU A 69 -7.86 13.76 -4.97
CA GLU A 69 -7.77 13.92 -6.42
C GLU A 69 -6.34 14.09 -6.93
N THR A 70 -5.41 14.52 -6.06
CA THR A 70 -3.99 14.73 -6.42
C THR A 70 -3.07 13.63 -5.84
N ILE A 71 -3.59 12.46 -5.45
CA ILE A 71 -2.77 11.35 -4.94
C ILE A 71 -1.63 11.01 -5.91
N ASP A 72 -1.91 10.94 -7.21
CA ASP A 72 -0.90 10.60 -8.20
C ASP A 72 0.21 11.66 -8.29
N GLU A 73 -0.09 12.94 -8.08
CA GLU A 73 0.94 13.99 -8.03
C GLU A 73 1.91 13.75 -6.86
N TYR A 74 1.38 13.42 -5.67
CA TYR A 74 2.21 13.15 -4.49
C TYR A 74 2.98 11.83 -4.59
N VAL A 75 2.39 10.78 -5.16
CA VAL A 75 3.10 9.51 -5.37
C VAL A 75 4.22 9.70 -6.39
N ASN A 76 3.96 10.39 -7.51
CA ASN A 76 5.00 10.73 -8.49
C ASN A 76 6.10 11.59 -7.87
N PHE A 77 5.76 12.56 -7.02
CA PHE A 77 6.73 13.37 -6.30
C PHE A 77 7.67 12.53 -5.40
N VAL A 78 7.12 11.57 -4.64
CA VAL A 78 7.91 10.65 -3.83
C VAL A 78 8.78 9.73 -4.70
N LEU A 79 8.24 9.22 -5.80
CA LEU A 79 8.99 8.41 -6.76
C LEU A 79 10.14 9.19 -7.39
N PHE A 80 9.90 10.42 -7.86
CA PHE A 80 10.95 11.28 -8.41
C PHE A 80 12.02 11.60 -7.38
N THR A 81 11.63 11.85 -6.13
CA THR A 81 12.59 12.00 -5.02
C THR A 81 13.45 10.74 -4.90
N ALA A 82 12.83 9.56 -4.94
CA ALA A 82 13.52 8.29 -4.80
C ALA A 82 14.57 8.06 -5.89
N LEU A 83 14.26 8.43 -7.13
CA LEU A 83 15.17 8.31 -8.27
C LEU A 83 16.41 9.22 -8.18
N GLN A 84 16.38 10.26 -7.32
CA GLN A 84 17.49 11.20 -7.11
C GLN A 84 18.36 10.85 -5.89
N ILE A 85 18.02 9.78 -5.15
CA ILE A 85 18.86 9.26 -4.07
C ILE A 85 20.05 8.52 -4.67
N LYS A 86 21.25 8.73 -4.12
CA LYS A 86 22.50 8.15 -4.65
C LYS A 86 22.51 6.62 -4.52
N ASN A 87 22.88 5.93 -5.59
CA ASN A 87 22.80 4.47 -5.79
C ASN A 87 23.72 3.58 -4.90
N GLU A 88 24.28 4.09 -3.81
CA GLU A 88 25.29 3.38 -2.99
C GLU A 88 24.81 3.04 -1.57
N ALA A 89 23.49 3.09 -1.32
CA ALA A 89 22.92 2.70 -0.04
C ALA A 89 22.62 1.19 0.00
N THR A 90 23.19 0.46 0.97
CA THR A 90 22.74 -0.90 1.29
C THR A 90 21.81 -0.83 2.49
N HIS A 91 20.50 -0.70 2.28
CA HIS A 91 19.55 -0.78 3.37
C HIS A 91 19.49 -2.22 3.86
N LEU A 92 19.97 -2.45 5.07
CA LEU A 92 19.66 -3.70 5.75
C LEU A 92 18.23 -3.57 6.26
N GLY A 93 17.26 -4.02 5.46
CA GLY A 93 15.94 -4.38 5.98
C GLY A 93 16.12 -5.12 7.31
N SER A 94 15.29 -4.79 8.29
CA SER A 94 15.43 -5.14 9.72
C SER A 94 16.37 -6.32 9.99
N ILE A 95 17.60 -6.02 10.45
CA ILE A 95 18.63 -7.03 10.73
C ILE A 95 18.11 -8.02 11.76
N ARG A 96 17.99 -9.28 11.34
CA ARG A 96 17.64 -10.44 12.16
C ARG A 96 18.68 -10.63 13.27
N LYS A 97 18.26 -11.08 14.46
CA LYS A 97 19.14 -11.82 15.37
C LYS A 97 19.08 -13.30 14.99
N ASP A 98 20.22 -13.99 14.91
CA ASP A 98 20.38 -15.32 14.29
C ASP A 98 19.36 -16.40 14.72
N ASP A 99 18.71 -16.24 15.89
CA ASP A 99 17.80 -17.22 16.48
C ASP A 99 16.31 -16.80 16.54
N GLU A 100 15.92 -15.65 15.98
CA GLU A 100 14.49 -15.27 15.96
C GLU A 100 13.76 -15.93 14.77
N PRO A 101 12.54 -16.49 15.00
CA PRO A 101 11.70 -16.96 13.91
C PRO A 101 11.37 -15.78 12.98
N PRO A 102 11.25 -15.99 11.66
CA PRO A 102 10.97 -14.91 10.74
C PRO A 102 9.67 -14.21 11.17
N LEU A 103 9.76 -12.94 11.56
CA LEU A 103 8.57 -12.13 11.67
C LEU A 103 7.90 -12.15 10.29
N TYR A 104 6.58 -12.18 10.31
CA TYR A 104 5.71 -11.98 9.14
C TYR A 104 5.89 -10.57 8.53
N ARG A 105 7.06 -9.92 8.65
CA ARG A 105 7.29 -8.50 8.34
C ARG A 105 8.62 -8.20 7.62
N ILE A 106 9.42 -9.21 7.25
CA ILE A 106 10.75 -8.95 6.68
C ILE A 106 10.74 -9.21 5.17
N ALA A 107 10.94 -8.15 4.38
CA ALA A 107 11.24 -8.22 2.95
C ALA A 107 12.69 -8.71 2.74
N PRO A 108 12.98 -9.45 1.66
CA PRO A 108 14.35 -9.86 1.34
C PRO A 108 15.29 -8.64 1.22
N LEU A 109 16.52 -8.81 1.72
CA LEU A 109 17.58 -7.82 1.65
C LEU A 109 18.03 -7.60 0.20
N HIS A 110 17.70 -6.45 -0.39
CA HIS A 110 18.20 -6.02 -1.70
C HIS A 110 19.23 -4.88 -1.54
N PRO A 111 20.23 -4.77 -2.43
CA PRO A 111 20.98 -3.52 -2.58
C PRO A 111 19.97 -2.38 -2.76
N ALA A 112 19.96 -1.42 -1.85
CA ALA A 112 18.84 -0.52 -1.72
C ALA A 112 19.05 0.70 -2.60
N SER A 113 18.57 0.61 -3.83
CA SER A 113 18.35 1.81 -4.64
C SER A 113 17.44 2.76 -3.86
N GLY A 114 17.54 4.06 -4.13
CA GLY A 114 16.61 5.06 -3.59
C GLY A 114 15.15 4.63 -3.64
N PRO A 115 14.68 4.09 -4.79
CA PRO A 115 13.36 3.50 -4.90
C PRO A 115 13.08 2.36 -3.92
N ALA A 116 13.98 1.41 -3.72
CA ALA A 116 13.76 0.33 -2.77
C ALA A 116 13.61 0.84 -1.32
N ILE A 117 14.42 1.81 -0.90
CA ILE A 117 14.35 2.38 0.46
C ILE A 117 13.00 3.06 0.73
N LEU A 118 12.57 3.92 -0.19
CA LEU A 118 11.29 4.62 -0.05
C LEU A 118 10.12 3.65 -0.22
N GLY A 119 10.22 2.67 -1.13
CA GLY A 119 9.24 1.61 -1.30
C GLY A 119 9.05 0.77 -0.03
N GLU A 120 10.12 0.35 0.64
CA GLU A 120 10.05 -0.40 1.90
C GLU A 120 9.48 0.45 3.05
N ASN A 121 9.86 1.73 3.16
CA ASN A 121 9.31 2.61 4.18
C ASN A 121 7.81 2.87 3.96
N LEU A 122 7.43 3.07 2.70
CA LEU A 122 6.05 3.23 2.28
C LEU A 122 5.24 1.98 2.62
N ALA A 123 5.73 0.80 2.22
CA ALA A 123 5.13 -0.50 2.52
C ALA A 123 4.89 -0.64 4.02
N LYS A 124 5.94 -0.47 4.84
CA LYS A 124 5.84 -0.58 6.30
C LYS A 124 4.77 0.33 6.91
N THR A 125 4.72 1.59 6.48
CA THR A 125 3.81 2.59 7.07
C THR A 125 2.37 2.39 6.61
N ILE A 126 2.17 2.10 5.32
CA ILE A 126 0.85 1.86 4.75
C ILE A 126 0.29 0.52 5.22
N TYR A 127 1.14 -0.51 5.31
CA TYR A 127 0.75 -1.84 5.74
C TYR A 127 0.04 -1.83 7.08
N ASP A 128 0.67 -1.34 8.16
CA ASP A 128 0.06 -1.37 9.49
C ASP A 128 -1.31 -0.64 9.50
N SER A 129 -1.45 0.38 8.67
CA SER A 129 -2.66 1.19 8.60
C SER A 129 -3.77 0.62 7.73
N ILE A 130 -3.45 -0.06 6.61
CA ILE A 130 -4.43 -0.80 5.81
C ILE A 130 -4.80 -2.08 6.55
N TRP A 131 -3.82 -2.76 7.13
CA TRP A 131 -4.00 -3.99 7.87
C TRP A 131 -5.00 -3.84 9.00
N SER A 132 -5.02 -2.71 9.72
CA SER A 132 -6.05 -2.46 10.75
C SER A 132 -7.49 -2.37 10.21
N ALA A 133 -7.67 -2.12 8.92
CA ALA A 133 -8.97 -2.03 8.25
C ALA A 133 -9.32 -3.30 7.44
N THR A 134 -8.33 -4.15 7.14
CA THR A 134 -8.50 -5.37 6.33
C THR A 134 -8.23 -6.66 7.10
N SER A 135 -7.69 -6.54 8.32
CA SER A 135 -7.58 -7.62 9.29
C SER A 135 -7.88 -7.15 10.72
N ARG A 136 -8.87 -7.79 11.34
CA ARG A 136 -9.25 -7.65 12.74
C ARG A 136 -8.51 -8.68 13.61
N ALA A 137 -8.21 -8.31 14.85
CA ALA A 137 -7.67 -9.23 15.87
C ALA A 137 -8.77 -9.88 16.74
N VAL A 138 -10.04 -9.63 16.41
CA VAL A 138 -11.22 -9.96 17.22
C VAL A 138 -12.29 -10.64 16.37
N THR A 139 -13.27 -11.27 17.02
CA THR A 139 -14.42 -11.90 16.35
C THR A 139 -15.15 -10.95 15.41
N PRO A 140 -15.51 -11.38 14.18
CA PRO A 140 -16.42 -10.63 13.35
C PRO A 140 -17.69 -10.25 14.10
N ASP A 141 -18.03 -8.98 14.08
CA ASP A 141 -19.19 -8.40 14.74
C ASP A 141 -19.99 -7.62 13.68
N VAL A 142 -21.20 -8.10 13.42
CA VAL A 142 -22.09 -7.56 12.37
C VAL A 142 -22.53 -6.13 12.70
N GLU A 143 -22.78 -5.82 13.97
CA GLU A 143 -23.17 -4.48 14.39
C GLU A 143 -21.99 -3.53 14.22
N HIS A 144 -20.81 -3.95 14.67
CA HIS A 144 -19.58 -3.17 14.47
C HIS A 144 -19.25 -2.93 12.99
N ASP A 145 -19.43 -3.94 12.13
CA ASP A 145 -19.17 -3.82 10.68
C ASP A 145 -20.13 -2.83 10.00
N ARG A 146 -21.38 -2.77 10.46
CA ARG A 146 -22.41 -1.85 9.94
C ARG A 146 -22.25 -0.42 10.45
N ASP A 147 -21.72 -0.27 11.67
CA ASP A 147 -21.57 1.03 12.33
C ASP A 147 -20.27 1.77 11.95
N GLN A 148 -19.48 1.22 11.01
CA GLN A 148 -18.29 1.90 10.50
C GLN A 148 -18.65 3.25 9.88
N SER A 149 -17.87 4.28 10.24
CA SER A 149 -18.12 5.65 9.78
C SER A 149 -17.73 5.83 8.31
N LYS A 150 -18.29 6.85 7.65
CA LYS A 150 -17.84 7.25 6.30
C LYS A 150 -16.34 7.60 6.30
N GLU A 151 -15.83 8.16 7.40
CA GLU A 151 -14.41 8.46 7.59
C GLU A 151 -13.53 7.20 7.57
N TYR A 152 -13.98 6.11 8.20
CA TYR A 152 -13.28 4.82 8.13
C TYR A 152 -13.05 4.36 6.69
N TYR A 153 -14.11 4.39 5.87
CA TYR A 153 -14.02 4.03 4.45
C TYR A 153 -13.19 5.04 3.65
N TYR A 154 -13.32 6.33 3.94
CA TYR A 154 -12.54 7.40 3.31
C TYR A 154 -11.03 7.20 3.50
N MET A 155 -10.61 7.07 4.77
CA MET A 155 -9.20 6.87 5.14
C MET A 155 -8.62 5.60 4.51
N THR A 156 -9.41 4.52 4.49
CA THR A 156 -9.02 3.25 3.86
C THR A 156 -8.85 3.41 2.35
N SER A 157 -9.74 4.15 1.70
CA SER A 157 -9.68 4.37 0.25
C SER A 157 -8.41 5.13 -0.14
N VAL A 158 -8.06 6.19 0.59
CA VAL A 158 -6.85 6.99 0.31
C VAL A 158 -5.59 6.15 0.48
N ARG A 159 -5.46 5.42 1.59
CA ARG A 159 -4.29 4.57 1.86
C ARG A 159 -4.12 3.47 0.81
N ALA A 160 -5.21 2.79 0.47
CA ALA A 160 -5.19 1.73 -0.52
C ALA A 160 -4.97 2.26 -1.94
N THR A 161 -5.47 3.45 -2.28
CA THR A 161 -5.15 4.12 -3.55
C THR A 161 -3.66 4.46 -3.61
N ILE A 162 -3.05 5.00 -2.55
CA ILE A 162 -1.60 5.26 -2.53
C ILE A 162 -0.82 3.96 -2.76
N LEU A 163 -1.19 2.85 -2.11
CA LEU A 163 -0.56 1.55 -2.32
C LEU A 163 -0.67 1.10 -3.78
N ALA A 164 -1.89 1.14 -4.35
CA ALA A 164 -2.16 0.75 -5.72
C ALA A 164 -1.33 1.58 -6.71
N ARG A 165 -1.40 2.91 -6.60
CA ARG A 165 -0.70 3.83 -7.50
C ARG A 165 0.81 3.71 -7.38
N SER A 166 1.34 3.55 -6.16
CA SER A 166 2.77 3.33 -5.94
C SER A 166 3.26 2.04 -6.59
N PHE A 167 2.47 0.96 -6.53
CA PHE A 167 2.77 -0.30 -7.21
C PHE A 167 2.69 -0.18 -8.74
N ALA A 168 1.71 0.57 -9.25
CA ALA A 168 1.52 0.77 -10.68
C ALA A 168 2.67 1.55 -11.31
N LEU A 169 3.11 2.64 -10.65
CA LEU A 169 4.04 3.63 -11.21
C LEU A 169 5.50 3.18 -11.29
N SER A 170 5.95 2.23 -10.46
CA SER A 170 7.37 1.83 -10.45
C SER A 170 7.57 0.34 -10.24
N GLU A 171 8.22 -0.32 -11.21
CA GLU A 171 8.70 -1.69 -11.07
C GLU A 171 9.58 -1.87 -9.83
N SER A 172 10.39 -0.87 -9.48
CA SER A 172 11.27 -0.91 -8.31
C SER A 172 10.51 -0.89 -6.98
N PHE A 173 9.26 -0.40 -6.96
CA PHE A 173 8.40 -0.49 -5.77
C PHE A 173 7.62 -1.81 -5.72
N ARG A 174 7.39 -2.48 -6.86
CA ARG A 174 6.49 -3.64 -6.92
C ARG A 174 6.90 -4.76 -5.97
N ASP A 175 8.18 -5.11 -5.95
CA ASP A 175 8.65 -6.20 -5.08
C ASP A 175 8.51 -5.86 -3.59
N SER A 176 8.72 -4.59 -3.21
CA SER A 176 8.56 -4.13 -1.83
C SER A 176 7.10 -4.06 -1.39
N LEU A 177 6.18 -3.73 -2.31
CA LEU A 177 4.75 -3.55 -2.03
C LEU A 177 3.91 -4.81 -2.29
N TRP A 178 4.44 -5.80 -3.02
CA TRP A 178 3.69 -6.99 -3.42
C TRP A 178 3.10 -7.73 -2.22
N ARG A 179 3.85 -7.82 -1.12
CA ARG A 179 3.37 -8.50 0.09
C ARG A 179 2.07 -7.89 0.61
N ASP A 180 1.99 -6.57 0.63
CA ASP A 180 0.84 -5.83 1.15
C ASP A 180 -0.37 -6.02 0.22
N ILE A 181 -0.12 -5.98 -1.09
CA ILE A 181 -1.14 -6.27 -2.12
C ILE A 181 -1.64 -7.71 -2.01
N GLU A 182 -0.74 -8.67 -1.87
CA GLU A 182 -1.06 -10.08 -1.72
C GLU A 182 -1.91 -10.31 -0.46
N ASP A 183 -1.57 -9.66 0.66
CA ASP A 183 -2.34 -9.74 1.90
C ASP A 183 -3.78 -9.23 1.73
N ILE A 184 -3.95 -8.09 1.07
CA ILE A 184 -5.27 -7.53 0.77
C ILE A 184 -6.04 -8.45 -0.17
N LEU A 185 -5.42 -8.97 -1.24
CA LEU A 185 -6.07 -9.88 -2.18
C LEU A 185 -6.53 -11.15 -1.46
N VAL A 186 -5.66 -11.76 -0.63
CA VAL A 186 -6.00 -12.95 0.13
C VAL A 186 -7.14 -12.68 1.10
N LYS A 187 -7.05 -11.60 1.88
CA LYS A 187 -8.10 -11.26 2.84
C LYS A 187 -9.41 -10.86 2.17
N SER A 188 -9.39 -10.24 1.00
CA SER A 188 -10.61 -9.79 0.33
C SER A 188 -11.25 -10.86 -0.55
N LEU A 189 -10.49 -11.85 -1.04
CA LEU A 189 -10.98 -12.82 -2.03
C LEU A 189 -11.10 -14.25 -1.49
N PHE A 190 -10.20 -14.65 -0.58
CA PHE A 190 -10.02 -16.06 -0.20
C PHE A 190 -10.28 -16.33 1.29
N SER A 191 -10.71 -15.34 2.08
CA SER A 191 -10.94 -15.50 3.52
C SER A 191 -12.38 -15.88 3.92
N GLY A 192 -13.29 -16.02 2.94
CA GLY A 192 -14.67 -16.43 3.19
C GLY A 192 -15.39 -15.47 4.13
N ASP A 193 -15.98 -15.99 5.21
CA ASP A 193 -16.75 -15.19 6.17
C ASP A 193 -15.88 -14.33 7.12
N GLU A 194 -14.54 -14.49 7.07
CA GLU A 194 -13.59 -13.66 7.83
C GLU A 194 -13.38 -12.26 7.23
N GLN A 195 -13.99 -11.97 6.08
CA GLN A 195 -13.82 -10.67 5.40
C GLN A 195 -14.25 -9.50 6.28
N GLU A 196 -13.72 -8.32 5.95
CA GLU A 196 -13.99 -7.07 6.67
C GLU A 196 -14.46 -5.99 5.70
N PRO A 197 -15.27 -5.02 6.16
CA PRO A 197 -15.73 -3.94 5.30
C PRO A 197 -14.60 -3.15 4.62
N GLY A 198 -13.46 -2.96 5.31
CA GLY A 198 -12.32 -2.23 4.76
C GLY A 198 -11.59 -3.01 3.66
N SER A 199 -11.64 -4.35 3.68
CA SER A 199 -11.07 -5.21 2.64
C SER A 199 -11.66 -4.92 1.27
N PHE A 200 -12.96 -4.59 1.17
CA PHE A 200 -13.58 -4.26 -0.13
C PHE A 200 -13.20 -2.89 -0.67
N ILE A 201 -12.95 -1.93 0.22
CA ILE A 201 -12.37 -0.64 -0.19
C ILE A 201 -10.96 -0.86 -0.70
N ALA A 202 -10.13 -1.60 0.05
CA ALA A 202 -8.75 -1.85 -0.33
C ALA A 202 -8.67 -2.65 -1.64
N LEU A 203 -9.46 -3.71 -1.77
CA LEU A 203 -9.59 -4.51 -3.00
C LEU A 203 -10.01 -3.65 -4.18
N THR A 204 -11.05 -2.83 -4.03
CA THR A 204 -11.50 -1.92 -5.11
C THR A 204 -10.38 -0.99 -5.54
N ALA A 205 -9.68 -0.36 -4.58
CA ALA A 205 -8.59 0.55 -4.89
C ALA A 205 -7.43 -0.14 -5.61
N LEU A 206 -7.08 -1.37 -5.22
CA LEU A 206 -6.07 -2.17 -5.91
C LEU A 206 -6.48 -2.54 -7.34
N LEU A 207 -7.71 -3.03 -7.53
CA LEU A 207 -8.17 -3.47 -8.84
C LEU A 207 -8.32 -2.27 -9.80
N LEU A 208 -8.93 -1.18 -9.35
CA LEU A 208 -9.09 0.00 -10.19
C LEU A 208 -7.78 0.77 -10.39
N GLY A 209 -6.93 0.87 -9.36
CA GLY A 209 -5.72 1.70 -9.39
C GLY A 209 -4.44 0.99 -9.79
N ALA A 210 -4.42 -0.34 -9.85
CA ALA A 210 -3.23 -1.13 -10.21
C ALA A 210 -3.55 -2.48 -10.86
N GLY A 211 -4.81 -2.76 -11.23
CA GLY A 211 -5.21 -4.11 -11.63
C GLY A 211 -4.50 -4.63 -12.88
N LYS A 212 -4.21 -3.75 -13.85
CA LYS A 212 -3.38 -4.10 -15.01
C LYS A 212 -1.96 -4.47 -14.59
N GLU A 213 -1.34 -3.65 -13.76
CA GLU A 213 0.03 -3.85 -13.29
C GLU A 213 0.15 -5.08 -12.38
N ILE A 214 -0.88 -5.40 -11.59
CA ILE A 214 -0.98 -6.63 -10.81
C ILE A 214 -1.08 -7.84 -11.75
N LYS A 215 -1.96 -7.80 -12.76
CA LYS A 215 -2.06 -8.85 -13.80
C LYS A 215 -0.69 -9.09 -14.44
N ASP A 216 -0.03 -8.03 -14.88
CA ASP A 216 1.28 -8.11 -15.55
C ASP A 216 2.37 -8.64 -14.60
N TYR A 217 2.37 -8.22 -13.33
CA TYR A 217 3.35 -8.65 -12.32
C TYR A 217 3.18 -10.12 -11.89
N MET A 218 1.94 -10.62 -11.88
CA MET A 218 1.65 -12.05 -11.65
C MET A 218 2.01 -12.90 -12.87
N GLY A 219 1.87 -12.35 -14.08
CA GLY A 219 2.15 -13.04 -15.33
C GLY A 219 1.29 -14.29 -15.53
N GLU A 220 1.86 -15.30 -16.19
CA GLU A 220 1.23 -16.63 -16.33
C GLU A 220 1.48 -17.54 -15.11
N GLU A 221 2.31 -17.11 -14.16
CA GLU A 221 2.68 -17.89 -12.99
C GLU A 221 1.63 -17.77 -11.87
N MET A 222 1.48 -18.84 -11.08
CA MET A 222 0.72 -18.77 -9.83
C MET A 222 1.59 -18.13 -8.73
N LYS A 223 1.82 -16.82 -8.87
CA LYS A 223 2.69 -16.03 -7.99
C LYS A 223 2.09 -15.80 -6.60
N GLY A 224 0.76 -15.78 -6.51
CA GLY A 224 0.06 -15.60 -5.26
C GLY A 224 0.13 -16.85 -4.38
N GLN A 225 0.29 -16.65 -3.07
CA GLN A 225 0.33 -17.72 -2.08
C GLN A 225 -0.80 -17.56 -1.06
N GLY A 226 -1.44 -18.66 -0.71
CA GLY A 226 -2.37 -18.74 0.42
C GLY A 226 -1.63 -18.50 1.73
N LYS A 227 -2.34 -18.03 2.76
CA LYS A 227 -1.71 -17.65 4.03
C LYS A 227 -2.53 -18.11 5.23
N ALA A 228 -1.81 -18.53 6.28
CA ALA A 228 -2.41 -18.89 7.55
C ALA A 228 -2.54 -17.64 8.44
N TRP A 229 -3.75 -17.09 8.55
CA TRP A 229 -4.04 -15.84 9.26
C TRP A 229 -4.65 -16.00 10.65
N LEU A 230 -3.88 -16.36 11.67
CA LEU A 230 -4.39 -16.73 13.01
C LEU A 230 -5.57 -15.87 13.53
N TRP A 231 -6.74 -16.50 13.54
CA TRP A 231 -7.90 -16.24 14.37
C TRP A 231 -8.52 -17.62 14.70
N TYR A 232 -9.06 -17.76 15.91
CA TYR A 232 -9.36 -19.05 16.56
C TYR A 232 -10.31 -19.93 15.72
N ASP A 233 -10.18 -21.26 15.87
CA ASP A 233 -10.96 -22.34 15.20
C ASP A 233 -10.53 -22.78 13.78
N ASP A 234 -9.24 -23.10 13.59
CA ASP A 234 -8.72 -24.16 12.68
C ASP A 234 -9.39 -24.37 11.30
N VAL A 235 -9.92 -23.33 10.67
CA VAL A 235 -10.40 -23.39 9.28
C VAL A 235 -9.66 -22.34 8.46
N ARG A 236 -8.61 -22.78 7.77
CA ARG A 236 -8.01 -22.05 6.64
C ARG A 236 -7.63 -23.02 5.54
N THR A 237 -8.11 -22.76 4.34
CA THR A 237 -7.72 -23.53 3.16
C THR A 237 -6.35 -23.12 2.70
N GLU A 238 -5.37 -23.94 3.11
CA GLU A 238 -4.12 -24.21 2.42
C GLU A 238 -3.14 -23.02 2.33
N SER A 239 -2.33 -22.84 3.37
CA SER A 239 -1.17 -21.92 3.37
C SER A 239 -0.17 -22.16 2.21
N ASN A 240 -0.32 -23.26 1.48
CA ASN A 240 0.52 -23.65 0.36
C ASN A 240 -0.22 -23.56 -0.99
N ALA A 241 -1.51 -23.19 -0.99
CA ALA A 241 -2.26 -22.99 -2.22
C ALA A 241 -1.63 -21.86 -3.02
N LYS A 242 -1.39 -22.11 -4.30
CA LYS A 242 -0.92 -21.08 -5.22
C LYS A 242 -2.10 -20.61 -6.07
N TRP A 243 -2.13 -19.33 -6.35
CA TRP A 243 -3.19 -18.71 -7.14
C TRP A 243 -2.60 -17.68 -8.11
N GLY A 244 -3.27 -17.51 -9.24
CA GLY A 244 -2.91 -16.60 -10.32
C GLY A 244 -4.01 -15.57 -10.60
N TRP A 245 -3.79 -14.75 -11.63
CA TRP A 245 -4.75 -13.72 -12.02
C TRP A 245 -6.14 -14.28 -12.38
N LYS A 246 -6.21 -15.48 -12.98
CA LYS A 246 -7.48 -16.14 -13.29
C LYS A 246 -8.31 -16.44 -12.03
N ASP A 247 -7.66 -16.84 -10.95
CA ASP A 247 -8.31 -17.11 -9.67
C ASP A 247 -8.80 -15.82 -9.01
N VAL A 248 -8.05 -14.71 -9.17
CA VAL A 248 -8.50 -13.35 -8.78
C VAL A 248 -9.77 -12.98 -9.53
N VAL A 249 -9.76 -13.07 -10.86
CA VAL A 249 -10.92 -12.73 -11.71
C VAL A 249 -12.14 -13.57 -11.34
N GLU A 250 -11.95 -14.88 -11.10
CA GLU A 250 -13.05 -15.76 -10.72
C GLU A 250 -13.58 -15.42 -9.34
N SER A 251 -12.70 -15.20 -8.37
CA SER A 251 -13.11 -14.90 -6.99
C SER A 251 -13.83 -13.56 -6.90
N VAL A 252 -13.33 -12.52 -7.57
CA VAL A 252 -13.94 -11.18 -7.59
C VAL A 252 -15.42 -11.22 -8.00
N LYS A 253 -15.84 -12.12 -8.89
CA LYS A 253 -17.25 -12.25 -9.31
C LYS A 253 -18.18 -12.62 -8.15
N HIS A 254 -17.67 -13.40 -7.20
CA HIS A 254 -18.43 -13.95 -6.07
C HIS A 254 -18.29 -13.12 -4.79
N GLN A 255 -17.50 -12.05 -4.81
CA GLN A 255 -17.29 -11.17 -3.66
C GLN A 255 -18.12 -9.88 -3.75
N PRO A 256 -18.56 -9.26 -2.64
CA PRO A 256 -18.52 -9.76 -1.27
C PRO A 256 -19.40 -11.01 -1.10
N GLY A 257 -19.05 -11.87 -0.14
CA GLY A 257 -19.88 -13.01 0.22
C GLY A 257 -21.29 -12.60 0.70
N PRO A 258 -22.27 -13.52 0.70
CA PRO A 258 -23.67 -13.23 1.03
C PRO A 258 -23.88 -12.59 2.41
N GLU A 259 -23.06 -12.92 3.40
CA GLU A 259 -23.19 -12.31 4.73
C GLU A 259 -22.58 -10.92 4.82
N MET A 260 -21.58 -10.64 3.98
CA MET A 260 -20.82 -9.40 4.00
C MET A 260 -21.49 -8.30 3.18
N ILE A 261 -22.12 -8.66 2.06
CA ILE A 261 -22.82 -7.67 1.22
C ILE A 261 -23.89 -6.89 2.02
N ASP A 262 -24.59 -7.54 2.95
CA ASP A 262 -25.62 -6.92 3.80
C ASP A 262 -25.06 -6.03 4.92
N ARG A 263 -23.73 -5.98 5.07
CA ARG A 263 -23.02 -5.14 6.05
C ARG A 263 -22.42 -3.89 5.41
N LEU A 264 -22.27 -3.89 4.08
CA LEU A 264 -21.66 -2.78 3.36
C LEU A 264 -22.66 -1.65 3.06
N PRO A 265 -22.24 -0.38 3.19
CA PRO A 265 -22.98 0.75 2.63
C PRO A 265 -23.09 0.68 1.11
N GLU A 266 -24.14 1.27 0.55
CA GLU A 266 -24.41 1.23 -0.90
C GLU A 266 -23.26 1.78 -1.75
N TYR A 267 -22.66 2.89 -1.32
CA TYR A 267 -21.53 3.51 -2.01
C TYR A 267 -20.25 2.64 -2.02
N VAL A 268 -20.14 1.66 -1.11
CA VAL A 268 -19.06 0.65 -1.14
C VAL A 268 -19.40 -0.43 -2.16
N LYS A 269 -20.66 -0.89 -2.19
CA LYS A 269 -21.14 -1.89 -3.16
C LYS A 269 -20.98 -1.40 -4.59
N ASP A 270 -21.38 -0.16 -4.87
CA ASP A 270 -21.27 0.45 -6.20
C ASP A 270 -19.84 0.43 -6.74
N ASN A 271 -18.86 0.70 -5.86
CA ASN A 271 -17.44 0.64 -6.20
C ASN A 271 -16.95 -0.79 -6.45
N VAL A 272 -17.40 -1.77 -5.64
CA VAL A 272 -17.03 -3.17 -5.87
C VAL A 272 -17.59 -3.66 -7.21
N GLU A 273 -18.82 -3.27 -7.56
CA GLU A 273 -19.41 -3.58 -8.87
C GLU A 273 -18.65 -2.90 -10.03
N LEU A 274 -18.19 -1.67 -9.83
CA LEU A 274 -17.29 -1.00 -10.78
C LEU A 274 -15.99 -1.80 -10.96
N ALA A 275 -15.34 -2.24 -9.88
CA ALA A 275 -14.14 -3.06 -9.94
C ALA A 275 -14.39 -4.39 -10.67
N LYS A 276 -15.48 -5.10 -10.36
CA LYS A 276 -15.89 -6.33 -11.05
C LYS A 276 -16.03 -6.15 -12.56
N LYS A 277 -16.68 -5.06 -12.98
CA LYS A 277 -16.90 -4.76 -14.41
C LYS A 277 -15.57 -4.62 -15.15
N HIS A 278 -14.57 -3.98 -14.54
CA HIS A 278 -13.25 -3.79 -15.14
C HIS A 278 -12.41 -5.07 -15.12
N VAL A 279 -12.44 -5.84 -14.04
CA VAL A 279 -11.68 -7.09 -13.91
C VAL A 279 -12.26 -8.22 -14.77
N GLY A 280 -13.59 -8.32 -14.86
CA GLY A 280 -14.31 -9.38 -15.58
C GLY A 280 -14.70 -9.05 -17.02
N GLY A 281 -14.39 -7.84 -17.51
CA GLY A 281 -14.82 -7.35 -18.81
C GLY A 281 -13.96 -7.83 -19.99
N VAL A 282 -14.59 -7.99 -21.15
CA VAL A 282 -14.01 -8.32 -22.47
C VAL A 282 -13.11 -7.19 -23.03
N VAL A 283 -12.97 -6.08 -22.30
CA VAL A 283 -12.30 -4.86 -22.76
C VAL A 283 -10.85 -4.84 -22.26
N GLU A 284 -9.98 -5.67 -22.86
CA GLU A 284 -8.53 -5.60 -22.61
C GLU A 284 -7.92 -4.26 -23.08
N GLU A 285 -8.63 -3.45 -23.88
CA GLU A 285 -8.07 -2.29 -24.57
C GLU A 285 -8.21 -0.92 -23.87
N SER A 286 -8.66 -0.81 -22.61
CA SER A 286 -8.53 0.47 -21.88
C SER A 286 -8.52 0.38 -20.35
N TRP A 287 -7.81 -0.62 -19.80
CA TRP A 287 -7.49 -0.59 -18.36
C TRP A 287 -6.48 0.52 -18.07
N ASP A 288 -7.01 1.72 -17.89
CA ASP A 288 -6.28 2.91 -17.48
C ASP A 288 -6.38 3.05 -15.96
N SER A 289 -5.38 2.49 -15.27
CA SER A 289 -5.33 2.46 -13.80
C SER A 289 -5.31 3.86 -13.17
N GLU A 290 -4.77 4.87 -13.87
CA GLU A 290 -4.74 6.27 -13.40
C GLU A 290 -6.14 6.85 -13.41
N ARG A 291 -6.79 6.82 -14.58
CA ARG A 291 -8.16 7.32 -14.75
C ARG A 291 -9.14 6.61 -13.82
N LEU A 292 -9.04 5.28 -13.73
CA LEU A 292 -9.94 4.48 -12.89
C LEU A 292 -9.75 4.75 -11.40
N ALA A 293 -8.53 4.99 -10.91
CA ALA A 293 -8.31 5.37 -9.52
C ALA A 293 -8.89 6.75 -9.19
N ALA A 294 -8.77 7.71 -10.11
CA ALA A 294 -9.32 9.05 -9.95
C ALA A 294 -10.86 9.05 -9.94
N GLU A 295 -11.47 8.27 -10.85
CA GLU A 295 -12.93 8.10 -10.93
C GLU A 295 -13.51 7.25 -9.78
N ALA A 296 -12.72 6.34 -9.22
CA ALA A 296 -13.13 5.51 -8.10
C ALA A 296 -13.47 6.36 -6.87
N PHE A 297 -14.38 5.85 -6.03
CA PHE A 297 -14.76 6.50 -4.77
C PHE A 297 -15.23 7.95 -4.96
N GLY A 298 -16.06 8.24 -5.97
CA GLY A 298 -16.61 9.59 -6.17
C GLY A 298 -17.37 10.15 -4.95
N TRP A 299 -17.90 9.29 -4.08
CA TRP A 299 -18.51 9.68 -2.79
C TRP A 299 -17.53 10.21 -1.73
N ALA A 300 -16.22 9.97 -1.95
CA ALA A 300 -15.12 10.38 -1.10
C ALA A 300 -14.59 11.77 -1.48
N SER A 301 -15.12 12.44 -2.52
CA SER A 301 -14.83 13.86 -2.70
C SER A 301 -15.39 14.65 -1.51
N ILE A 302 -14.65 15.66 -1.06
CA ILE A 302 -15.20 16.66 -0.15
C ILE A 302 -16.30 17.37 -0.94
N ASP A 303 -17.56 17.06 -0.66
CA ASP A 303 -18.68 17.86 -1.14
C ASP A 303 -18.42 19.30 -0.67
N SER A 304 -18.11 20.18 -1.62
CA SER A 304 -17.98 21.63 -1.39
C SER A 304 -19.32 22.26 -1.01
#